data_AF-A0AAW5V9T0-F1
#
_entry.id   AF-A0AAW5V9T0-F1
#
_cell.length_a   1.000
_cell.length_b   1.000
_cell.length_c   1.000
_cell.angle_alpha   90.00
_cell.angle_beta   90.00
_cell.angle_gamma   90.00
#
_symmetry.space_group_name_H-M   'P 1'
#
loop_
_entity.id
_entity.type
_entity.pdbx_description
1 polymer ?
#
loop_
_entity_poly.entity_id
_entity_poly.type
_entity_poly.pdbx_seq_one_letter_code
_entity_poly.pdbx_strand_id
1 'polypeptide(L)'
;MLNLISCVKNQSINDGSLISLNDAEKEYSAVIFTKTTEYFPNYAFYFLFPLEKVDFRCHRDIHYDKSDFRKCMKNILLSNFQSRTPDELLSRIEIFKDTLCDLKKIILLKDSITKGELNLCEINP
;
A
#
# COMPACT_ATOMS: atom_id res chain seq x y z
N MET A 1 6.49 -44.06 16.44
CA MET A 1 6.51 -42.69 17.02
C MET A 1 5.78 -41.80 16.02
N LEU A 2 4.49 -41.53 16.24
CA LEU A 2 3.69 -40.68 15.34
C LEU A 2 3.98 -39.22 15.69
N ASN A 3 4.70 -38.50 14.82
CA ASN A 3 4.81 -37.06 14.92
C ASN A 3 3.45 -36.45 14.57
N LEU A 4 2.73 -35.97 15.58
CA LEU A 4 1.57 -35.09 15.42
C LEU A 4 2.06 -33.80 14.77
N ILE A 5 1.93 -33.71 13.44
CA ILE A 5 2.05 -32.45 12.72
C ILE A 5 0.81 -31.64 13.11
N SER A 6 0.97 -30.81 14.14
CA SER A 6 0.01 -29.77 14.48
C SER A 6 -0.13 -28.83 13.28
N CYS A 7 -1.28 -28.85 12.63
CA CYS A 7 -1.69 -27.81 11.70
C CYS A 7 -2.24 -26.65 12.52
N VAL A 8 -1.40 -25.63 12.77
CA VAL A 8 -1.89 -24.33 13.22
C VAL A 8 -2.71 -23.75 12.06
N LYS A 9 -4.02 -23.65 12.26
CA LYS A 9 -4.93 -22.92 11.37
C LYS A 9 -4.33 -21.52 11.21
N ASN A 10 -4.06 -21.04 9.99
CA ASN A 10 -3.77 -19.63 9.76
C ASN A 10 -4.95 -18.86 10.34
N GLN A 11 -4.80 -18.37 11.57
CA GLN A 11 -5.70 -17.39 12.11
C GLN A 11 -5.62 -16.24 11.12
N SER A 12 -6.77 -15.84 10.60
CA SER A 12 -6.92 -14.62 9.80
C SER A 12 -5.95 -13.59 10.35
N ILE A 13 -5.09 -13.03 9.50
CA ILE A 13 -4.29 -11.86 9.87
C ILE A 13 -5.28 -10.69 9.95
N ASN A 14 -6.14 -10.76 10.95
CA ASN A 14 -7.02 -9.71 11.43
C ASN A 14 -6.28 -9.06 12.62
N ASP A 15 -4.96 -8.98 12.49
CA ASP A 15 -4.13 -8.24 13.41
C ASP A 15 -4.27 -6.78 13.00
N GLY A 16 -4.75 -5.94 13.92
CA GLY A 16 -5.02 -4.52 13.65
C GLY A 16 -3.78 -3.72 13.25
N SER A 17 -2.62 -4.38 13.19
CA SER A 17 -1.31 -3.95 12.70
C SER A 17 -1.21 -3.83 11.18
N LEU A 18 -2.10 -4.46 10.40
CA LEU A 18 -2.07 -4.36 8.93
C LEU A 18 -3.18 -3.46 8.37
N ILE A 19 -2.93 -2.94 7.17
CA ILE A 19 -3.92 -2.25 6.32
C ILE A 19 -3.97 -2.92 4.94
N SER A 20 -5.18 -3.21 4.45
CA SER A 20 -5.37 -3.80 3.12
C SER A 20 -4.96 -2.79 2.02
N LEU A 21 -4.51 -3.26 0.87
CA LEU A 21 -4.17 -2.38 -0.27
C LEU A 21 -5.33 -1.44 -0.63
N ASN A 22 -6.55 -1.95 -0.69
CA ASN A 22 -7.74 -1.15 -1.02
C ASN A 22 -7.98 -0.02 -0.01
N ASP A 23 -7.80 -0.28 1.29
CA ASP A 23 -7.99 0.75 2.31
C ASP A 23 -6.81 1.72 2.34
N ALA A 24 -5.59 1.24 2.10
CA ALA A 24 -4.40 2.07 1.96
C ALA A 24 -4.52 3.04 0.76
N GLU A 25 -5.00 2.57 -0.39
CA GLU A 25 -5.21 3.42 -1.57
C GLU A 25 -6.25 4.51 -1.33
N LYS A 26 -7.34 4.21 -0.60
CA LYS A 26 -8.33 5.23 -0.20
C LYS A 26 -7.71 6.28 0.72
N GLU A 27 -6.95 5.84 1.74
CA GLU A 27 -6.31 6.77 2.68
C GLU A 27 -5.26 7.63 1.98
N TYR A 28 -4.44 7.04 1.10
CA TYR A 28 -3.47 7.77 0.29
C TYR A 28 -4.14 8.79 -0.64
N SER A 29 -5.24 8.39 -1.29
CA SER A 29 -6.02 9.29 -2.15
C SER A 29 -6.59 10.48 -1.37
N ALA A 30 -7.05 10.26 -0.13
CA ALA A 30 -7.52 11.34 0.74
C ALA A 30 -6.39 12.30 1.15
N VAL A 31 -5.18 11.78 1.41
CA VAL A 31 -4.00 12.62 1.67
C VAL A 31 -3.64 13.48 0.46
N ILE A 32 -3.62 12.89 -0.74
CA ILE A 32 -3.36 13.64 -1.97
C ILE A 32 -4.44 14.69 -2.21
N PHE A 33 -5.72 14.35 -2.04
CA PHE A 33 -6.82 15.30 -2.16
C PHE A 33 -6.66 16.47 -1.18
N THR A 34 -6.26 16.18 0.06
CA THR A 34 -6.01 17.22 1.07
C THR A 34 -4.88 18.15 0.62
N LYS A 35 -3.76 17.58 0.14
CA LYS A 35 -2.61 18.37 -0.34
C LYS A 35 -2.90 19.18 -1.59
N THR A 36 -3.62 18.61 -2.54
CA THR A 36 -4.03 19.34 -3.75
C THR A 36 -5.00 20.47 -3.41
N THR A 37 -5.90 20.28 -2.43
CA THR A 37 -6.78 21.34 -1.92
C THR A 37 -6.01 22.45 -1.21
N GLU A 38 -4.96 22.10 -0.45
CA GLU A 38 -4.10 23.07 0.25
C GLU A 38 -3.32 23.98 -0.72
N TYR A 39 -2.78 23.43 -1.80
CA TYR A 39 -1.92 24.17 -2.74
C TYR A 39 -2.69 24.77 -3.93
N PHE A 40 -3.68 24.04 -4.43
CA PHE A 40 -4.38 24.32 -5.68
C PHE A 40 -5.88 24.07 -5.52
N PRO A 41 -6.59 24.84 -4.68
CA PRO A 41 -7.99 24.58 -4.31
C PRO A 41 -8.95 24.52 -5.52
N ASN A 42 -8.66 25.29 -6.59
CA ASN A 42 -9.47 25.30 -7.81
C ASN A 42 -9.21 24.11 -8.75
N TYR A 43 -8.19 23.30 -8.46
CA TYR A 43 -7.78 22.14 -9.25
C TYR A 43 -7.81 20.85 -8.42
N ALA A 44 -8.35 20.90 -7.20
CA ALA A 44 -8.47 19.73 -6.36
C ALA A 44 -9.48 18.76 -6.95
N PHE A 45 -9.06 17.52 -7.18
CA PHE A 45 -9.89 16.44 -7.68
C PHE A 45 -9.70 15.20 -6.80
N TYR A 46 -10.79 14.48 -6.58
CA TYR A 46 -10.75 13.19 -5.88
C TYR A 46 -10.66 12.07 -6.91
N PHE A 47 -9.45 11.57 -7.15
CA PHE A 47 -9.21 10.33 -7.88
C PHE A 47 -8.65 9.27 -6.94
N LEU A 48 -8.88 8.00 -7.28
CA LEU A 48 -8.17 6.91 -6.64
C LEU A 48 -6.73 6.92 -7.17
N PHE A 49 -5.77 7.17 -6.29
CA PHE A 49 -4.34 7.10 -6.59
C PHE A 49 -3.82 5.71 -6.22
N PRO A 50 -3.46 4.87 -7.20
CA PRO A 50 -3.00 3.52 -6.92
C PRO A 50 -1.65 3.57 -6.20
N LEU A 51 -1.48 2.72 -5.19
CA LEU A 51 -0.18 2.51 -4.53
C LEU A 51 0.64 1.45 -5.26
N GLU A 52 -0.03 0.58 -6.01
CA GLU A 52 0.54 -0.55 -6.72
C GLU A 52 0.15 -0.51 -8.19
N LYS A 53 1.07 -0.94 -9.07
CA LYS A 53 0.71 -1.15 -10.48
C LYS A 53 -0.27 -2.32 -10.55
N VAL A 54 -1.38 -2.13 -11.27
CA VAL A 54 -2.40 -3.16 -11.44
C VAL A 54 -1.81 -4.37 -12.17
N ASP A 55 -1.63 -5.48 -11.46
CA ASP A 55 -1.34 -6.77 -12.06
C ASP A 55 -2.65 -7.56 -12.20
N PHE A 56 -3.24 -7.49 -13.40
CA PHE A 56 -4.49 -8.19 -13.72
C PHE A 56 -4.36 -9.73 -13.71
N ARG A 57 -3.15 -10.28 -13.57
CA ARG A 57 -2.90 -11.72 -13.69
C ARG A 57 -2.70 -12.43 -12.36
N CYS A 58 -2.46 -11.69 -11.27
CA CYS A 58 -2.13 -12.27 -9.98
C CYS A 58 -2.97 -11.59 -8.89
N HIS A 59 -4.09 -12.21 -8.47
CA HIS A 59 -4.94 -11.73 -7.36
C HIS A 59 -4.20 -11.92 -6.03
N ARG A 60 -3.23 -11.04 -5.76
CA ARG A 60 -2.43 -11.03 -4.53
C ARG A 60 -3.17 -10.26 -3.45
N ASP A 61 -3.30 -10.84 -2.27
CA ASP A 61 -3.90 -10.16 -1.13
C ASP A 61 -2.83 -9.30 -0.43
N ILE A 62 -2.68 -8.06 -0.90
CA ILE A 62 -1.60 -7.15 -0.51
C ILE A 62 -2.02 -6.35 0.72
N HIS A 63 -1.12 -6.29 1.68
CA HIS A 63 -1.23 -5.51 2.90
C HIS A 63 0.03 -4.67 3.12
N TYR A 64 -0.09 -3.61 3.90
CA TYR A 64 1.04 -2.85 4.44
C TYR A 64 1.04 -2.91 5.96
N ASP A 65 2.21 -2.72 6.56
CA ASP A 65 2.27 -2.36 7.97
C ASP A 65 1.56 -1.02 8.18
N LYS A 66 0.54 -1.02 9.04
CA LYS A 66 -0.34 0.13 9.25
C LYS A 66 0.35 1.27 9.96
N SER A 67 1.32 0.98 10.82
CA SER A 67 2.08 2.01 11.55
C SER A 67 3.01 2.74 10.59
N ASP A 68 3.78 2.00 9.79
CA ASP A 68 4.66 2.56 8.76
C ASP A 68 3.86 3.34 7.71
N PHE A 69 2.73 2.79 7.26
CA PHE A 69 1.83 3.46 6.32
C PHE A 69 1.30 4.80 6.88
N ARG A 70 0.71 4.80 8.08
CA ARG A 70 0.19 6.02 8.70
C ARG A 70 1.26 7.06 8.99
N LYS A 71 2.46 6.61 9.36
CA LYS A 71 3.61 7.49 9.54
C LYS A 71 3.98 8.18 8.23
N CYS A 72 4.03 7.44 7.12
CA CYS A 72 4.24 8.00 5.79
C CYS A 72 3.16 9.04 5.42
N MET A 73 1.89 8.69 5.59
CA MET A 73 0.75 9.59 5.29
C MET A 73 0.83 10.88 6.09
N LYS A 74 1.09 10.79 7.40
CA LYS A 74 1.30 11.95 8.27
C LYS A 74 2.49 12.80 7.80
N ASN A 75 3.59 12.17 7.41
CA ASN A 75 4.77 12.89 6.94
C ASN A 75 4.49 13.62 5.62
N ILE A 76 3.73 13.03 4.70
CA ILE A 76 3.27 13.72 3.49
C ILE A 76 2.43 14.93 3.88
N LEU A 77 1.44 14.78 4.77
CA LEU A 77 0.59 15.88 5.22
C LEU A 77 1.37 17.03 5.89
N LEU A 78 2.43 16.73 6.62
CA LEU A 78 3.27 17.74 7.28
C LEU A 78 4.34 18.34 6.36
N SER A 79 4.62 17.70 5.22
CA SER A 79 5.65 18.17 4.30
C SER A 79 5.17 19.37 3.49
N ASN A 80 6.10 20.30 3.29
CA ASN A 80 5.94 21.45 2.40
C ASN A 80 6.57 21.13 1.03
N PHE A 81 5.74 21.01 0.01
CA PHE A 81 6.16 20.64 -1.34
C PHE A 81 6.23 21.88 -2.22
N GLN A 82 7.43 22.35 -2.56
CA GLN A 82 7.60 23.48 -3.48
C GLN A 82 7.16 23.11 -4.90
N SER A 83 5.90 23.37 -5.24
CA SER A 83 5.28 22.95 -6.50
C SER A 83 4.54 24.13 -7.14
N ARG A 84 4.65 24.28 -8.46
CA ARG A 84 4.01 25.36 -9.22
C ARG A 84 2.75 24.90 -9.94
N THR A 85 2.60 23.59 -10.14
CA THR A 85 1.44 22.97 -10.78
C THR A 85 0.96 21.76 -9.98
N PRO A 86 -0.31 21.33 -10.16
CA PRO A 86 -0.80 20.10 -9.56
C PRO A 86 0.04 18.86 -9.93
N ASP A 87 0.47 18.74 -11.19
CA ASP A 87 1.28 17.60 -11.63
C ASP A 87 2.66 17.57 -10.97
N GLU A 88 3.29 18.73 -10.79
CA GLU A 88 4.55 18.83 -10.04
C GLU A 88 4.37 18.40 -8.57
N LEU A 89 3.24 18.78 -7.95
CA LEU A 89 2.92 18.37 -6.59
C LEU A 89 2.76 16.86 -6.48
N LEU A 90 1.97 16.26 -7.39
CA LEU A 90 1.76 14.81 -7.43
C LEU A 90 3.07 14.05 -7.61
N SER A 91 3.89 14.47 -8.58
CA SER A 91 5.21 13.87 -8.83
C SER A 91 6.13 13.97 -7.61
N ARG A 92 6.12 15.11 -6.90
CA ARG A 92 6.92 15.27 -5.67
C ARG A 92 6.41 14.41 -4.52
N ILE A 93 5.10 14.25 -4.37
CA ILE A 93 4.52 13.34 -3.37
C ILE A 93 4.88 11.89 -3.68
N GLU A 94 4.87 11.49 -4.95
CA GLU A 94 5.28 10.15 -5.39
C GLU A 94 6.76 9.89 -5.08
N ILE A 95 7.64 10.83 -5.45
CA ILE A 95 9.07 10.76 -5.12
C ILE A 95 9.28 10.70 -3.60
N PHE A 96 8.55 11.51 -2.82
CA PHE A 96 8.63 11.48 -1.36
C PHE A 96 8.24 10.10 -0.82
N LYS A 97 7.13 9.53 -1.30
CA LYS A 97 6.69 8.18 -0.92
C LYS A 97 7.79 7.16 -1.21
N ASP A 98 8.35 7.17 -2.42
CA ASP A 98 9.30 6.15 -2.88
C ASP A 98 10.69 6.26 -2.23
N THR A 99 11.08 7.46 -1.81
CA THR A 99 12.43 7.71 -1.27
C THR A 99 12.48 7.80 0.25
N LEU A 100 11.41 8.24 0.90
CA LEU A 100 11.39 8.54 2.34
C LEU A 100 10.41 7.70 3.14
N CYS A 101 9.49 6.97 2.48
CA CYS A 101 8.61 6.04 3.17
C CYS A 101 9.10 4.60 3.04
N ASP A 102 9.31 3.94 4.19
CA ASP A 102 9.59 2.50 4.26
C ASP A 102 8.28 1.72 4.28
N LEU A 103 7.53 1.75 3.17
CA LEU A 103 6.26 1.04 3.05
C LEU A 103 6.51 -0.45 2.79
N LYS A 104 6.59 -1.22 3.89
CA LYS A 104 6.75 -2.68 3.81
C LYS A 104 5.49 -3.35 3.28
N LYS A 105 5.61 -3.94 2.09
CA LYS A 105 4.56 -4.74 1.44
C LYS A 105 4.54 -6.16 1.98
N ILE A 106 3.37 -6.63 2.38
CA ILE A 106 3.10 -8.00 2.82
C ILE A 106 2.13 -8.61 1.82
N ILE A 107 2.57 -9.65 1.12
CA ILE A 107 1.74 -10.37 0.15
C ILE A 107 1.21 -11.63 0.82
N LEU A 108 -0.10 -11.67 1.05
CA LEU A 108 -0.79 -12.85 1.55
C LEU A 108 -1.28 -13.70 0.37
N LEU A 109 -1.05 -15.01 0.46
CA LEU A 109 -1.50 -15.97 -0.54
C LEU A 109 -2.85 -16.52 -0.09
N LYS A 110 -3.92 -16.14 -0.80
CA LYS A 110 -5.29 -16.40 -0.40
C LYS A 110 -5.67 -17.90 -0.46
N ASP A 111 -4.98 -18.71 -1.28
CA ASP A 111 -5.35 -20.10 -1.59
C ASP A 111 -4.17 -21.11 -1.57
N SER A 112 -3.35 -21.12 -0.53
CA SER A 112 -2.36 -22.20 -0.32
C SER A 112 -3.02 -23.42 0.35
N ILE A 113 -3.80 -24.21 -0.38
CA ILE A 113 -4.33 -25.52 0.11
C ILE A 113 -3.16 -26.49 0.40
N THR A 114 -2.02 -26.30 -0.27
CA THR A 114 -0.76 -27.00 -0.06
C THR A 114 0.24 -26.04 0.56
N LYS A 115 0.62 -26.29 1.82
CA LYS A 115 1.74 -25.59 2.50
C LYS A 115 2.93 -25.50 1.54
N GLY A 116 3.28 -24.30 1.08
CA GLY A 116 4.54 -24.05 0.39
C GLY A 116 4.49 -23.78 -1.11
N GLU A 117 3.39 -23.30 -1.67
CA GLU A 117 3.48 -22.66 -2.99
C GLU A 117 3.90 -21.19 -2.83
N LEU A 118 5.20 -20.94 -3.04
CA LEU A 118 5.67 -19.66 -3.54
C LEU A 118 4.85 -19.36 -4.80
N ASN A 119 3.98 -18.35 -4.73
CA ASN A 119 3.22 -17.91 -5.89
C ASN A 119 4.22 -17.17 -6.81
N LEU A 120 4.91 -17.96 -7.64
CA LEU A 120 5.93 -17.60 -8.61
C LEU A 120 5.35 -16.73 -9.75
N CYS A 121 4.66 -15.62 -9.43
CA CYS A 121 4.38 -14.59 -10.43
C CYS A 121 5.65 -13.78 -10.79
N GLU A 122 6.84 -14.18 -10.28
CA GLU A 122 8.16 -13.81 -10.83
C GLU A 122 9.08 -15.03 -10.91
N ILE A 123 8.88 -15.90 -11.91
CA ILE A 123 10.01 -16.37 -12.72
C ILE A 123 9.53 -16.36 -14.16
N ASN A 124 9.81 -15.27 -14.87
CA ASN A 124 10.12 -15.35 -16.29
C ASN A 124 11.33 -14.45 -16.54
N PRO A 125 12.35 -14.94 -17.27
CA PRO A 125 13.65 -14.27 -17.45
C PRO A 125 13.56 -12.96 -18.23
#